data_AF-A0A2T9YHF2-F1
#
_entry.id   AF-A0A2T9YHF2-F1
#
_cell.length_a   1.000
_cell.length_b   1.000
_cell.length_c   1.000
_cell.angle_alpha   90.00
_cell.angle_beta   90.00
_cell.angle_gamma   90.00
#
_symmetry.space_group_name_H-M   'P 1'
#
loop_
_entity.id
_entity.type
_entity.pdbx_description
1 polymer ?
#
loop_
_entity_poly.entity_id
_entity_poly.type
_entity_poly.pdbx_seq_one_letter_code
_entity_poly.pdbx_strand_id
1 'polypeptide(L)'
;MDKITQLQDHLEQLALLFVASLDTINRHADFKLLDTRYPITQKNELITESKNIQEIIQEQSDQIVEHTKQIDALIKTLPTIDSSENIQSSVNMLEKDYFTDDISKLFKDIANSYF
;
A
#
# COMPACT_ATOMS: atom_id res chain seq x y z
N MET A 1 -4.37 -0.55 -11.74
CA MET A 1 -5.05 -0.35 -10.45
C MET A 1 -4.90 1.11 -10.09
N ASP A 2 -5.92 1.74 -9.51
CA ASP A 2 -5.82 3.15 -9.11
C ASP A 2 -4.76 3.33 -8.00
N LYS A 3 -4.06 4.47 -7.98
CA LYS A 3 -2.98 4.74 -7.02
C LYS A 3 -3.52 4.91 -5.61
N ILE A 4 -4.73 5.48 -5.48
CA ILE A 4 -5.38 5.63 -4.18
C ILE A 4 -5.81 4.25 -3.67
N THR A 5 -6.36 3.39 -4.52
CA THR A 5 -6.67 2.00 -4.14
C THR A 5 -5.41 1.24 -3.71
N GLN A 6 -4.30 1.35 -4.44
CA GLN A 6 -3.03 0.71 -4.02
C GLN A 6 -2.54 1.22 -2.66
N LEU A 7 -2.68 2.52 -2.39
CA LEU A 7 -2.33 3.08 -1.08
C LEU A 7 -3.23 2.53 0.04
N GLN A 8 -4.53 2.39 -0.23
CA GLN A 8 -5.48 1.76 0.71
C GLN A 8 -5.08 0.31 0.99
N ASP A 9 -4.80 -0.48 -0.05
CA ASP A 9 -4.40 -1.88 0.09
C ASP A 9 -3.15 -2.03 0.97
N HIS A 10 -2.14 -1.18 0.77
CA HIS A 10 -0.92 -1.22 1.58
C HIS A 10 -1.15 -0.78 3.03
N LEU A 11 -2.05 0.18 3.27
CA LEU A 11 -2.43 0.57 4.64
C LEU A 11 -3.18 -0.55 5.36
N GLU A 12 -4.09 -1.23 4.67
CA GLU A 12 -4.83 -2.38 5.22
C GLU A 12 -3.88 -3.55 5.54
N GLN A 13 -2.96 -3.86 4.63
CA GLN A 13 -1.94 -4.89 4.85
C GLN A 13 -1.02 -4.54 6.03
N LEU A 14 -0.59 -3.28 6.14
CA LEU A 14 0.22 -2.82 7.26
C LEU A 14 -0.52 -2.94 8.60
N ALA A 15 -1.81 -2.57 8.64
CA ALA A 15 -2.64 -2.71 9.84
C ALA A 15 -2.81 -4.18 10.25
N LEU A 16 -3.05 -5.07 9.29
CA LEU A 16 -3.13 -6.50 9.53
C LEU A 16 -1.82 -7.05 10.09
N LEU A 17 -0.68 -6.61 9.53
CA LEU A 17 0.65 -7.03 9.96
C LEU A 17 0.97 -6.58 11.39
N PHE A 18 0.52 -5.39 11.81
CA PHE A 18 0.65 -4.94 13.20
C PHE A 18 -0.12 -5.83 14.18
N VAL A 19 -1.36 -6.19 13.86
CA VAL A 19 -2.16 -7.07 14.75
C VAL A 19 -1.59 -8.49 14.74
N ALA A 20 -1.22 -9.00 13.57
CA ALA A 20 -0.66 -10.34 13.42
C ALA A 20 0.69 -10.49 14.14
N SER A 21 1.55 -9.47 14.09
CA SER A 21 2.84 -9.48 14.81
C SER A 21 2.67 -9.50 16.31
N LEU A 22 1.74 -8.70 16.86
CA LEU A 22 1.42 -8.73 18.29
C LEU A 22 0.84 -10.09 18.72
N ASP A 23 -0.09 -10.65 17.95
CA ASP A 23 -0.66 -11.97 18.23
C ASP A 23 0.42 -13.06 18.17
N THR A 24 1.31 -12.99 17.18
CA THR A 24 2.43 -13.92 17.03
C THR A 24 3.37 -13.86 18.23
N ILE A 25 3.80 -12.66 18.65
CA ILE A 25 4.66 -12.47 19.82
C ILE A 25 3.95 -13.01 21.06
N ASN A 26 2.67 -12.70 21.25
CA ASN A 26 1.92 -13.14 22.41
C ASN A 26 1.80 -14.68 22.50
N ARG A 27 1.57 -15.35 21.37
CA ARG A 27 1.47 -16.81 21.30
C ARG A 27 2.81 -17.53 21.48
N HIS A 28 3.93 -16.87 21.19
CA HIS A 28 5.27 -17.46 21.30
C HIS A 28 6.09 -16.93 22.48
N ALA A 29 5.57 -15.97 23.24
CA ALA A 29 6.24 -15.43 24.42
C ALA A 29 6.31 -16.50 25.51
N ASP A 30 7.51 -16.99 25.79
CA ASP A 30 7.75 -17.94 26.88
C ASP A 30 7.93 -17.22 28.23
N PHE A 31 7.68 -17.94 29.30
CA PHE A 31 7.92 -17.44 30.65
C PHE A 31 9.41 -17.23 30.86
N LYS A 32 9.78 -16.05 31.35
CA LYS A 32 11.16 -15.74 31.74
C LYS A 32 11.32 -15.83 33.25
N LEU A 33 12.31 -16.59 33.69
CA LEU A 33 12.69 -16.68 35.09
C LEU A 33 13.19 -15.31 35.60
N LEU A 34 12.51 -14.75 36.60
CA LEU A 34 12.91 -13.50 37.25
C LEU A 34 13.90 -13.74 38.40
N ASP A 35 13.81 -14.87 39.09
CA ASP A 35 14.66 -15.26 40.22
C ASP A 35 14.86 -16.78 40.23
N THR A 36 16.11 -17.23 40.37
CA THR A 36 16.49 -18.65 40.35
C THR A 36 15.89 -19.48 41.49
N ARG A 37 15.39 -18.83 42.55
CA ARG A 37 14.74 -19.48 43.70
C ARG A 37 13.30 -19.93 43.40
N TYR A 38 12.67 -19.38 42.38
CA TYR A 38 11.29 -19.68 42.01
C TYR A 38 11.25 -20.24 40.59
N PRO A 39 11.39 -21.56 40.42
CA PRO A 39 11.34 -22.18 39.09
C PRO A 39 9.96 -21.97 38.46
N ILE A 40 9.93 -21.82 37.13
CA ILE A 40 8.69 -21.79 36.37
C ILE A 40 8.02 -23.16 36.49
N THR A 41 6.85 -23.20 37.13
CA THR A 41 6.12 -24.45 37.42
C THR A 41 5.10 -24.82 36.34
N GLN A 42 4.81 -23.92 35.40
CA GLN A 42 3.86 -24.13 34.30
C GLN A 42 4.49 -23.71 32.98
N LYS A 43 4.31 -24.53 31.94
CA LYS A 43 4.64 -24.13 30.56
C LYS A 43 3.52 -23.25 30.01
N ASN A 44 3.85 -22.31 29.14
CA ASN A 44 2.84 -21.57 28.40
C ASN A 44 2.20 -22.52 27.37
N GLU A 45 0.95 -22.93 27.61
CA GLU A 45 0.20 -23.87 26.76
C GLU A 45 -0.11 -23.31 25.36
N LEU A 46 0.04 -21.99 25.17
CA LEU A 46 -0.17 -21.33 23.88
C LEU A 46 1.05 -21.39 22.95
N ILE A 47 2.22 -21.82 23.47
CA ILE A 47 3.45 -21.93 22.68
C ILE A 47 3.25 -22.96 21.58
N THR A 48 3.31 -22.49 20.33
CA THR A 48 3.34 -23.35 19.17
C THR A 48 4.82 -23.61 18.84
N GLU A 49 5.28 -24.86 18.84
CA GLU A 49 6.71 -25.25 18.71
C GLU A 49 7.31 -25.01 17.30
N SER A 50 6.79 -24.08 16.50
CA SER A 50 7.23 -23.88 15.12
C SER A 50 7.97 -22.54 14.95
N LYS A 51 9.25 -22.66 14.55
CA LYS A 51 10.22 -21.59 14.23
C LYS A 51 10.79 -20.79 15.41
N ASN A 52 12.04 -20.36 15.23
CA ASN A 52 12.73 -19.44 16.15
C ASN A 52 11.97 -18.10 16.16
N ILE A 53 11.39 -17.72 17.30
CA ILE A 53 10.61 -16.48 17.43
C ILE A 53 11.38 -15.24 16.98
N GLN A 54 12.70 -15.22 17.13
CA GLN A 54 13.54 -14.09 16.69
C GLN A 54 13.53 -13.96 15.16
N GLU A 55 13.56 -15.07 14.43
CA GLU A 55 13.48 -15.06 12.96
C GLU A 55 12.10 -14.57 12.50
N ILE A 56 11.03 -14.99 13.19
CA ILE A 56 9.67 -14.54 12.87
C ILE A 56 9.50 -13.04 13.12
N ILE A 57 9.99 -12.55 14.27
CA ILE A 57 9.94 -11.12 14.61
C ILE A 57 10.74 -10.31 13.58
N GLN A 58 11.92 -10.81 13.17
CA GLN A 58 12.75 -10.14 12.17
C GLN A 58 12.02 -10.09 10.83
N GLU A 59 11.46 -11.20 10.36
CA GLU A 59 10.69 -11.28 9.11
C GLU A 59 9.50 -10.31 9.12
N GLN A 60 8.73 -10.28 10.21
CA GLN A 60 7.60 -9.35 10.35
C GLN A 60 8.05 -7.89 10.38
N SER A 61 9.18 -7.59 11.04
CA SER A 61 9.74 -6.24 11.10
C SER A 61 10.19 -5.76 9.72
N ASP A 62 10.83 -6.64 8.95
CA ASP A 62 11.29 -6.32 7.59
C ASP A 62 10.08 -6.05 6.67
N GLN A 63 9.01 -6.84 6.78
CA GLN A 63 7.76 -6.62 6.05
C GLN A 63 7.08 -5.28 6.42
N ILE A 64 7.04 -4.92 7.70
CA ILE A 64 6.50 -3.63 8.17
C ILE A 64 7.28 -2.47 7.52
N VAL A 65 8.61 -2.56 7.52
CA VAL A 65 9.48 -1.54 6.93
C VAL A 65 9.26 -1.44 5.41
N GLU A 66 9.12 -2.57 4.73
CA GLU A 66 8.85 -2.60 3.30
C GLU A 66 7.52 -1.92 2.95
N HIS A 67 6.43 -2.29 3.62
CA HIS A 67 5.12 -1.66 3.41
C HIS A 67 5.15 -0.16 3.72
N THR A 68 5.87 0.25 4.76
CA THR A 68 6.04 1.68 5.09
C THR A 68 6.75 2.44 3.98
N LYS A 69 7.80 1.85 3.37
CA LYS A 69 8.51 2.45 2.22
C LYS A 69 7.63 2.53 0.98
N GLN A 70 6.82 1.50 0.72
CA GLN A 70 5.88 1.47 -0.40
C GLN A 70 4.80 2.55 -0.26
N ILE A 71 4.27 2.73 0.95
CA ILE A 71 3.33 3.81 1.29
C ILE A 71 3.96 5.18 1.02
N ASP A 72 5.17 5.44 1.52
CA ASP A 72 5.87 6.71 1.32
C ASP A 72 6.14 6.99 -0.16
N ALA A 73 6.54 5.97 -0.92
CA ALA A 73 6.72 6.07 -2.37
C ALA A 73 5.40 6.41 -3.07
N LEU A 74 4.29 5.74 -2.72
CA LEU A 74 2.98 6.00 -3.30
C LEU A 74 2.49 7.41 -3.01
N ILE A 75 2.62 7.88 -1.77
CA ILE A 75 2.27 9.25 -1.36
C ILE A 75 3.02 10.27 -2.22
N LYS A 76 4.32 10.08 -2.45
CA LYS A 76 5.13 10.97 -3.31
C LYS A 76 4.67 10.98 -4.77
N THR A 77 4.00 9.93 -5.24
CA THR A 77 3.48 9.85 -6.60
C THR A 77 2.03 10.33 -6.75
N LEU A 78 1.36 10.69 -5.66
CA LEU A 78 0.00 11.21 -5.71
C LEU A 78 0.00 12.63 -6.30
N PRO A 79 -0.96 12.94 -7.18
CA PRO A 79 -1.10 14.28 -7.71
C PRO A 79 -1.40 15.27 -6.57
N THR A 80 -0.71 16.40 -6.59
CA THR A 80 -0.85 17.46 -5.57
C THR A 80 -2.22 18.13 -5.70
N ILE A 81 -2.87 18.44 -4.57
CA ILE A 81 -4.24 18.98 -4.50
C ILE A 81 -4.41 20.31 -5.26
N ASP A 82 -3.33 21.10 -5.42
CA ASP A 82 -3.32 22.33 -6.22
C ASP A 82 -3.63 22.12 -7.72
N SER A 83 -3.61 20.87 -8.20
CA SER A 83 -4.04 20.54 -9.56
C SER A 83 -5.56 20.53 -9.73
N SER A 84 -6.37 20.50 -8.67
CA SER A 84 -7.84 20.37 -8.78
C SER A 84 -8.52 21.54 -9.52
N GLU A 85 -8.11 22.78 -9.26
CA GLU A 85 -8.58 23.95 -10.03
C GLU A 85 -8.06 23.93 -11.49
N ASN A 86 -6.87 23.37 -11.71
CA ASN A 86 -6.21 23.32 -13.01
C ASN A 86 -6.66 22.11 -13.87
N ILE A 87 -7.21 21.07 -13.25
CA ILE A 87 -7.71 19.86 -13.90
C ILE A 87 -8.96 20.18 -14.70
N GLN A 88 -9.91 20.96 -14.16
CA GLN A 88 -11.12 21.30 -14.91
C GLN A 88 -10.80 22.14 -16.15
N SER A 89 -9.88 23.10 -16.03
CA SER A 89 -9.39 23.87 -17.19
C SER A 89 -8.63 23.00 -18.19
N SER A 90 -7.81 22.05 -17.71
CA SER A 90 -7.08 21.11 -18.57
C SER A 90 -8.02 20.15 -19.31
N VAL A 91 -9.05 19.65 -18.64
CA VAL A 91 -10.11 18.81 -19.25
C VAL A 91 -10.85 19.59 -20.32
N ASN A 92 -11.28 20.83 -20.01
CA ASN A 92 -11.95 21.68 -20.99
C ASN A 92 -11.06 22.02 -22.20
N MET A 93 -9.74 22.18 -22.00
CA MET A 93 -8.79 22.37 -23.11
C MET A 93 -8.65 21.12 -23.96
N LEU A 94 -8.49 19.94 -23.34
CA LEU A 94 -8.39 18.67 -24.03
C LEU A 94 -9.65 18.34 -24.84
N GLU A 95 -10.84 18.64 -24.33
CA GLU A 95 -12.11 18.49 -25.06
C GLU A 95 -12.15 19.39 -26.30
N LYS A 96 -11.67 20.64 -26.18
CA LYS A 96 -11.61 21.59 -27.28
C LYS A 96 -10.62 21.17 -28.35
N ASP A 97 -9.45 20.67 -27.96
CA ASP A 97 -8.43 20.18 -28.88
C ASP A 97 -8.92 18.93 -29.62
N TYR A 98 -9.56 18.00 -28.91
CA TYR A 98 -10.17 16.81 -29.51
C TYR A 98 -11.24 17.17 -30.55
N PHE A 99 -12.11 18.12 -30.23
CA PHE A 99 -13.15 18.61 -31.14
C PHE A 99 -12.56 19.28 -32.40
N THR A 100 -11.44 19.99 -32.24
CA THR A 100 -10.77 20.70 -33.35
C THR A 100 -10.07 19.70 -34.29
N ASP A 101 -9.42 18.68 -33.73
CA ASP A 101 -8.78 17.62 -34.51
C ASP A 101 -9.80 16.77 -35.27
N ASP A 102 -10.95 16.45 -34.66
CA ASP A 102 -12.01 15.66 -35.29
C ASP A 102 -12.66 16.44 -36.46
N ILE A 103 -12.89 17.74 -36.28
CA ILE A 103 -13.34 18.63 -37.36
C ILE A 103 -12.31 18.72 -38.49
N SER A 104 -11.03 18.88 -38.16
CA SER A 104 -9.94 18.94 -39.15
C SER A 104 -9.85 17.65 -39.98
N LYS A 105 -10.07 16.51 -39.34
CA LYS A 105 -10.11 15.19 -39.98
C LYS A 105 -11.32 15.04 -40.90
N LEU A 106 -12.50 15.46 -40.45
CA LEU A 106 -13.72 15.48 -41.26
C LEU A 106 -13.56 16.33 -42.53
N PHE A 107 -12.95 17.53 -42.42
CA PHE A 107 -12.68 18.38 -43.58
C PHE A 107 -11.70 17.76 -44.57
N LYS A 108 -10.65 17.07 -44.09
CA LYS A 108 -9.71 16.34 -44.95
C LYS A 108 -10.40 15.18 -45.68
N ASP A 109 -11.25 14.43 -44.99
CA ASP A 109 -11.97 13.30 -45.59
C ASP A 109 -12.99 13.75 -46.65
N ILE A 110 -13.67 14.88 -46.41
CA ILE A 110 -14.54 15.51 -47.41
C ILE A 110 -13.71 16.00 -48.61
N ALA A 111 -12.61 16.72 -48.38
CA ALA A 111 -11.76 17.22 -49.48
C ALA A 111 -11.20 16.10 -50.36
N ASN A 112 -10.85 14.95 -49.78
CA ASN A 112 -10.37 13.77 -50.49
C ASN A 112 -11.49 12.94 -51.17
N SER A 113 -12.76 13.19 -50.84
CA SER A 113 -13.91 12.55 -51.50
C SER A 113 -14.41 13.32 -52.73
N TYR A 114 -14.01 14.58 -52.89
CA TYR A 114 -14.43 15.47 -53.99
C TYR A 114 -13.33 15.71 -55.05
N PHE A 115 -12.15 15.08 -54.90
CA PHE A 115 -11.05 15.03 -55.88
C PHE A 115 -10.65 13.57 -56.13
#